data_AF-A0AAW5KL20-F1
#
_entry.id   AF-A0AAW5KL20-F1
#
_cell.length_a   1.000
_cell.length_b   1.000
_cell.length_c   1.000
_cell.angle_alpha   90.00
_cell.angle_beta   90.00
_cell.angle_gamma   90.00
#
_symmetry.space_group_name_H-M   'P 1'
#
loop_
_entity.id
_entity.type
_entity.pdbx_description
1 polymer ?
#
loop_
_entity_poly.entity_id
_entity_poly.type
_entity_poly.pdbx_seq_one_letter_code
_entity_poly.pdbx_strand_id
1 'polypeptide(L)'
;HYDAMTGELDYGFMYHGITYADEAILEEDKNKMTVRFWKPIMKKGGIIEFIRPEDCIQKRHIREMKPKVFGIDNFTGLKEFTSEEVGE
;
A
#
# COMPACT_ATOMS: atom_id res chain seq x y z
N HIS A 1 -0.52 -29.70 -7.26
CA HIS A 1 -0.05 -30.09 -5.91
C HIS A 1 -0.96 -29.51 -4.84
N TYR A 2 -1.24 -28.20 -4.85
CA TYR A 2 -2.10 -27.54 -3.85
C TYR A 2 -3.62 -27.74 -4.07
N ASP A 3 -4.05 -28.03 -5.30
CA ASP A 3 -5.48 -28.19 -5.65
C ASP A 3 -6.19 -29.30 -4.87
N ALA A 4 -5.48 -30.38 -4.52
CA ALA A 4 -6.01 -31.54 -3.79
C ALA A 4 -5.67 -31.53 -2.29
N MET A 5 -5.09 -30.44 -1.78
CA MET A 5 -4.70 -30.33 -0.37
C MET A 5 -5.93 -30.33 0.55
N THR A 6 -5.98 -31.22 1.53
CA THR A 6 -7.13 -31.42 2.43
C THR A 6 -7.01 -30.66 3.76
N GLY A 7 -5.92 -29.94 3.99
CA GLY A 7 -5.65 -29.18 5.22
C GLY A 7 -5.41 -27.70 4.97
N GLU A 8 -5.03 -27.00 6.04
CA GLU A 8 -4.56 -25.61 5.99
C GLU A 8 -3.04 -25.57 6.12
N LEU A 9 -2.42 -24.61 5.43
CA LEU A 9 -0.98 -24.35 5.51
C LEU A 9 -0.76 -22.94 6.07
N ASP A 10 -0.12 -22.86 7.24
CA ASP A 10 0.29 -21.61 7.87
C ASP A 10 1.65 -21.18 7.31
N TYR A 11 1.70 -19.96 6.78
CA TYR A 11 2.89 -19.36 6.21
C TYR A 11 3.70 -18.51 7.21
N GLY A 12 3.20 -18.37 8.43
CA GLY A 12 3.79 -17.59 9.50
C GLY A 12 3.61 -16.09 9.31
N PHE A 13 4.48 -15.32 9.93
CA PHE A 13 4.45 -13.86 9.88
C PHE A 13 4.97 -13.36 8.54
N MET A 14 4.09 -12.70 7.76
CA MET A 14 4.40 -12.18 6.44
C MET A 14 4.10 -10.70 6.31
N TYR A 15 4.83 -10.06 5.41
CA TYR A 15 4.57 -8.69 4.98
C TYR A 15 3.29 -8.62 4.15
N HIS A 16 2.39 -7.70 4.49
CA HIS A 16 1.13 -7.47 3.76
C HIS A 16 1.23 -6.28 2.81
N GLY A 17 1.87 -5.18 3.23
CA GLY A 17 1.94 -3.97 2.42
C GLY A 17 2.38 -2.74 3.22
N ILE A 18 2.43 -1.61 2.53
CA ILE A 18 2.68 -0.28 3.10
C ILE A 18 1.41 0.55 2.94
N THR A 19 1.12 1.37 3.95
CA THR A 19 0.19 2.50 3.87
C THR A 19 1.01 3.78 3.76
N TYR A 20 0.78 4.58 2.72
CA TYR A 20 1.35 5.92 2.59
C TYR A 20 0.52 6.94 3.37
N ALA A 21 1.13 8.08 3.69
CA ALA A 21 0.53 9.10 4.56
C ALA A 21 -0.76 9.72 4.02
N ASP A 22 -0.88 9.79 2.69
CA ASP A 22 -2.03 10.30 1.93
C ASP A 22 -3.12 9.24 1.67
N GLU A 23 -2.78 7.95 1.75
CA GLU A 23 -3.70 6.82 1.54
C GLU A 23 -4.24 6.22 2.86
N ALA A 24 -3.93 6.85 4.00
CA ALA A 24 -4.33 6.35 5.31
C ALA A 24 -5.83 6.49 5.55
N ILE A 25 -6.53 5.36 5.63
CA ILE A 25 -7.95 5.28 6.02
C ILE A 25 -8.10 5.43 7.53
N LEU A 26 -7.20 4.83 8.30
CA LEU A 26 -7.25 4.81 9.76
C LEU A 26 -6.51 6.01 10.35
N GLU A 27 -7.10 6.64 11.36
CA GLU A 27 -6.53 7.83 12.01
C GLU A 27 -5.13 7.59 12.59
N GLU A 28 -4.85 6.39 13.07
CA GLU A 28 -3.54 6.02 13.64
C GLU A 28 -2.37 6.09 12.62
N ASP A 29 -2.69 5.90 11.34
CA ASP A 29 -1.77 5.80 10.21
C ASP A 29 -1.64 7.14 9.45
N LYS A 30 -2.47 8.14 9.78
CA LYS A 30 -2.41 9.46 9.15
C LYS A 30 -1.06 10.12 9.39
N ASN A 31 -0.55 10.79 8.34
CA ASN A 31 0.75 11.47 8.36
C ASN A 31 1.93 10.55 8.70
N LYS A 32 1.79 9.25 8.48
CA LYS A 32 2.84 8.25 8.71
C LYS A 32 2.93 7.32 7.53
N MET A 33 4.11 6.76 7.36
CA MET A 33 4.32 5.60 6.52
C MET A 33 4.24 4.37 7.43
N THR A 34 3.27 3.49 7.17
CA THR A 34 2.99 2.32 8.01
C THR A 34 3.24 1.05 7.23
N VAL A 35 4.03 0.12 7.78
CA VAL A 35 4.14 -1.23 7.25
C VAL A 35 3.14 -2.13 7.97
N ARG A 36 2.39 -2.94 7.22
CA ARG A 36 1.42 -3.91 7.71
C ARG A 36 1.96 -5.32 7.57
N PHE A 37 1.71 -6.13 8.57
CA PHE A 37 2.04 -7.54 8.61
C PHE A 37 0.81 -8.36 8.95
N TRP A 38 0.80 -9.60 8.47
CA TRP A 38 -0.29 -10.53 8.68
C TRP A 38 0.20 -11.98 8.70
N LYS A 39 -0.69 -12.91 9.00
CA LYS A 39 -0.41 -14.35 9.00
C LYS A 39 -1.31 -15.03 7.98
N PRO A 40 -0.87 -15.21 6.72
CA PRO A 40 -1.67 -15.88 5.71
C PRO A 40 -1.81 -17.36 6.01
N ILE A 41 -3.02 -17.86 5.82
CA ILE A 41 -3.33 -19.28 5.87
C ILE A 41 -3.85 -19.67 4.49
N MET A 42 -3.20 -20.64 3.85
CA MET A 42 -3.71 -21.25 2.63
C MET A 42 -4.71 -22.32 3.00
N LYS A 43 -5.92 -22.17 2.48
CA LYS A 43 -7.04 -23.11 2.64
C LYS A 43 -7.00 -24.19 1.57
N LYS A 44 -7.91 -25.16 1.71
CA LYS A 44 -8.17 -26.22 0.72
C LYS A 44 -8.29 -25.65 -0.69
N GLY A 45 -7.64 -26.31 -1.64
CA GLY A 45 -7.61 -25.87 -3.04
C GLY A 45 -6.54 -24.82 -3.35
N GLY A 46 -5.62 -24.55 -2.41
CA GLY A 46 -4.49 -23.63 -2.65
C GLY A 46 -4.87 -22.15 -2.57
N ILE A 47 -5.99 -21.82 -1.91
CA ILE A 47 -6.55 -20.47 -1.89
C ILE A 47 -6.04 -19.70 -0.67
N ILE A 48 -5.54 -18.50 -0.90
CA ILE A 48 -5.22 -17.53 0.15
C ILE A 48 -6.19 -16.37 0.05
N GLU A 49 -6.95 -16.13 1.12
CA GLU A 49 -7.87 -15.00 1.21
C GLU A 49 -7.16 -13.85 1.93
N PHE A 50 -6.92 -12.76 1.19
CA PHE A 50 -6.30 -11.57 1.75
C PHE A 50 -7.29 -10.80 2.63
N ILE A 51 -6.82 -10.41 3.81
CA ILE A 51 -7.56 -9.49 4.66
C ILE A 51 -7.47 -8.07 4.09
N ARG A 52 -8.39 -7.19 4.50
CA ARG A 52 -8.27 -5.80 4.09
C ARG A 52 -7.10 -5.12 4.81
N PRO A 53 -6.50 -4.09 4.21
CA PRO A 53 -5.53 -3.21 4.86
C PRO A 53 -5.90 -2.78 6.28
N GLU A 54 -7.17 -2.41 6.51
CA GLU A 54 -7.69 -1.96 7.80
C GLU A 54 -7.80 -3.07 8.86
N ASP A 55 -7.91 -4.33 8.43
CA ASP A 55 -8.04 -5.49 9.31
C ASP A 55 -6.67 -6.05 9.77
N CYS A 56 -5.56 -5.50 9.26
CA CYS A 56 -4.22 -5.90 9.67
C CYS A 56 -3.92 -5.47 11.12
N ILE A 57 -3.91 -6.42 12.06
CA ILE A 57 -3.64 -6.16 13.48
C ILE A 57 -2.19 -5.75 13.74
N GLN A 58 -1.24 -6.33 12.99
CA GLN A 58 0.19 -6.09 13.22
C GLN A 58 0.68 -4.99 12.27
N LYS A 59 0.95 -3.81 12.84
CA LYS A 59 1.43 -2.65 12.10
C LYS A 59 2.68 -2.07 12.74
N ARG A 60 3.52 -1.45 11.92
CA ARG A 60 4.70 -0.71 12.37
C ARG A 60 4.78 0.63 11.65
N HIS A 61 4.74 1.71 12.43
CA HIS A 61 5.04 3.05 11.94
C HIS A 61 6.54 3.16 11.69
N ILE A 62 6.93 3.31 10.43
CA ILE A 62 8.36 3.34 10.04
C ILE A 62 8.89 4.76 9.92
N ARG A 63 8.03 5.73 9.60
CA ARG A 63 8.43 7.13 9.44
C ARG A 63 7.22 8.06 9.55
N GLU A 64 7.38 9.19 10.21
CA GLU A 64 6.44 10.32 10.08
C GLU A 64 6.64 10.99 8.71
N MET A 65 5.56 11.20 7.98
CA MET A 65 5.59 11.73 6.63
C MET A 65 4.33 12.56 6.38
N LYS A 66 4.49 13.82 6.01
CA LYS A 66 3.35 14.65 5.58
C LYS A 66 2.93 14.23 4.17
N PRO A 67 1.62 14.20 3.86
CA PRO A 67 1.11 14.05 2.50
C PRO A 67 1.80 15.03 1.55
N LYS A 68 2.19 14.56 0.37
CA LYS A 68 2.77 15.43 -0.65
C LYS A 68 1.67 16.29 -1.26
N VAL A 69 1.78 17.61 -1.12
CA VAL A 69 0.85 18.55 -1.74
C VAL A 69 1.27 18.76 -3.20
N PHE A 70 0.40 18.42 -4.14
CA PHE A 70 0.60 18.72 -5.55
C PHE A 70 -0.07 20.06 -5.87
N GLY A 71 0.71 21.04 -6.33
CA GLY A 71 0.25 22.39 -6.67
C GLY A 71 1.02 22.92 -7.87
N ILE A 72 0.58 24.04 -8.42
CA ILE A 72 1.17 24.69 -9.61
C ILE A 72 2.67 24.96 -9.39
N ASP A 73 3.06 25.33 -8.18
CA ASP A 73 4.45 25.63 -7.82
C ASP A 73 5.36 24.39 -7.72
N ASN A 74 4.79 23.17 -7.74
CA ASN A 74 5.52 21.90 -7.60
C ASN A 74 5.69 21.15 -8.94
N PHE A 75 5.31 21.79 -10.06
CA PHE A 75 5.49 21.25 -11.40
C PHE A 75 6.58 22.04 -12.14
N THR A 76 7.72 21.41 -12.38
CA THR A 76 8.76 21.92 -13.28
C THR A 76 8.70 21.16 -14.59
N GLY A 77 8.07 21.75 -15.60
CA GLY A 77 8.10 21.22 -16.96
C GLY A 77 9.52 21.25 -17.54
N LEU A 78 9.84 20.31 -18.43
CA LEU A 78 11.14 20.18 -19.10
C LEU A 78 11.32 21.20 -20.26
N LYS A 79 10.75 22.41 -20.13
CA LYS A 79 10.60 23.39 -21.24
C LYS A 79 10.08 22.72 -22.55
N GLU A 80 9.23 21.72 -22.40
CA GLU A 80 8.77 20.84 -23.49
C GLU A 80 7.86 21.56 -24.48
N PHE A 81 7.31 22.70 -24.09
CA PHE A 81 6.45 23.52 -24.94
C PHE A 81 7.12 24.88 -25.15
N THR A 82 7.44 25.17 -26.40
CA THR A 82 7.88 26.50 -26.82
C THR A 82 6.66 27.41 -26.98
N SER A 83 6.84 28.72 -26.88
CA SER A 83 5.75 29.70 -27.00
C SER A 83 5.02 29.67 -28.36
N GLU A 84 5.60 29.02 -29.37
CA GLU A 84 5.01 28.82 -30.68
C GLU A 84 4.02 27.63 -30.72
N GLU A 85 4.10 26.71 -29.75
CA GLU A 85 3.31 25.47 -29.71
C GLU A 85 2.15 25.54 -28.70
N VAL A 86 2.18 26.51 -27.79
CA VAL A 86 1.04 26.84 -26.92
C VAL A 86 0.17 27.85 -27.67
N GLY A 87 -0.64 27.35 -28.59
CA GLY A 87 -1.69 28.14 -29.23
C GLY A 87 -2.60 28.78 -28.18
N GLU A 88 -2.92 30.05 -28.42
CA GLU A 88 -3.83 30.90 -27.61
C GLU A 88 -5.22 30.28 -27.41
#